data_AF-A0A2N2MDC6-F1
#
_entry.id   AF-A0A2N2MDC6-F1
#
_cell.length_a   1.000
_cell.length_b   1.000
_cell.length_c   1.000
_cell.angle_alpha   90.00
_cell.angle_beta   90.00
_cell.angle_gamma   90.00
#
_symmetry.space_group_name_H-M   'P 1'
#
loop_
_entity.id
_entity.type
_entity.pdbx_description
1 polymer ?
#
loop_
_entity_poly.entity_id
_entity_poly.type
_entity_poly.pdbx_seq_one_letter_code
_entity_poly.pdbx_strand_id
1 'polypeptide(L)'
;MQHLSDETLNEIIDHALAPKQRAGVETHLAACPECATRLDELRTLFAELDSLPDLAPDVDFAPAIVTRLGQSAPIPRPVRWLTLAQSIGAILAGILAWPLVETIIQPLKLPSLAEILAGATSSWLQASADLRLPELTFQSPTLGLDLTSTSLTIAIVSVSVLWLAANGLLLIPRSRRTS
;
A
#
# COMPACT_ATOMS: atom_id res chain seq x y z
N MET A 1 41.31 -11.66 18.57
CA MET A 1 39.90 -11.74 18.12
C MET A 1 39.50 -10.34 17.66
N GLN A 2 38.59 -10.20 16.70
CA GLN A 2 38.17 -8.89 16.21
C GLN A 2 37.03 -8.38 17.10
N HIS A 3 37.20 -7.21 17.73
CA HIS A 3 36.21 -6.60 18.63
C HIS A 3 35.09 -5.90 17.84
N LEU A 4 33.98 -5.64 18.50
CA LEU A 4 32.86 -4.86 17.95
C LEU A 4 33.27 -3.39 17.81
N SER A 5 32.76 -2.72 16.78
CA SER A 5 32.90 -1.27 16.63
C SER A 5 32.00 -0.52 17.60
N ASP A 6 32.38 0.72 17.90
CA ASP A 6 31.61 1.60 18.79
C ASP A 6 30.25 1.96 18.19
N GLU A 7 30.14 2.04 16.86
CA GLU A 7 28.86 2.21 16.15
C GLU A 7 27.90 1.06 16.47
N THR A 8 28.35 -0.20 16.33
CA THR A 8 27.52 -1.37 16.63
C THR A 8 27.13 -1.46 18.11
N LEU A 9 28.00 -1.02 19.02
CA LEU A 9 27.68 -0.93 20.46
C LEU A 9 26.61 0.13 20.76
N ASN A 10 26.61 1.27 20.06
CA ASN A 10 25.55 2.27 20.18
C ASN A 10 24.24 1.78 19.54
N GLU A 11 24.30 1.17 18.34
CA GLU A 11 23.11 0.65 17.66
C GLU A 11 22.38 -0.44 18.47
N ILE A 12 23.09 -1.25 19.26
CA ILE A 12 22.43 -2.23 20.15
C ILE A 12 21.73 -1.55 21.33
N ILE A 13 22.29 -0.46 21.88
CA ILE A 13 21.68 0.36 22.95
C ILE A 13 20.44 1.07 22.41
N ASP A 14 20.53 1.69 21.24
CA ASP A 14 19.42 2.43 20.59
C ASP A 14 18.34 1.51 20.01
N HIS A 15 18.47 0.19 20.21
CA HIS A 15 17.62 -0.83 19.61
C HIS A 15 17.51 -0.76 18.07
N ALA A 16 18.51 -0.18 17.40
CA ALA A 16 18.53 0.08 15.95
C ALA A 16 19.03 -1.10 15.10
N LEU A 17 19.64 -2.12 15.70
CA LEU A 17 20.11 -3.31 14.97
C LEU A 17 18.97 -4.18 14.41
N ALA A 18 19.17 -4.71 13.20
CA ALA A 18 18.29 -5.74 12.63
C ALA A 18 18.37 -7.05 13.44
N PRO A 19 17.30 -7.86 13.51
CA PRO A 19 17.24 -9.04 14.39
C PRO A 19 18.39 -10.04 14.20
N LYS A 20 18.82 -10.28 12.95
CA LYS A 20 19.94 -11.19 12.64
C LYS A 20 21.28 -10.66 13.13
N GLN A 21 21.51 -9.36 13.01
CA GLN A 21 22.74 -8.71 13.48
C GLN A 21 22.79 -8.68 15.00
N ARG A 22 21.66 -8.36 15.65
CA ARG A 22 21.52 -8.37 17.11
C ARG A 22 21.90 -9.73 17.71
N ALA A 23 21.39 -10.84 17.18
CA ALA A 23 21.75 -12.18 17.67
C ALA A 23 23.26 -12.49 17.55
N GLY A 24 23.90 -12.03 16.47
CA GLY A 24 25.35 -12.16 16.30
C GLY A 24 26.14 -11.32 17.31
N VAL A 25 25.70 -10.09 17.56
CA VAL A 25 26.30 -9.19 18.55
C VAL A 25 26.13 -9.75 19.97
N GLU A 26 24.95 -10.25 20.34
CA GLU A 26 24.70 -10.89 21.64
C GLU A 26 25.58 -12.12 21.85
N THR A 27 25.75 -12.95 20.80
CA THR A 27 26.66 -14.10 20.84
C THR A 27 28.12 -13.66 21.07
N HIS A 28 28.55 -12.57 20.41
CA HIS A 28 29.88 -12.02 20.61
C HIS A 28 30.07 -11.46 22.03
N LEU A 29 29.09 -10.74 22.56
CA LEU A 29 29.12 -10.19 23.91
C LEU A 29 29.19 -11.30 24.98
N ALA A 30 28.56 -12.44 24.74
CA ALA A 30 28.67 -13.61 25.61
C ALA A 30 30.07 -14.25 25.58
N ALA A 31 30.82 -14.08 24.49
CA ALA A 31 32.14 -14.69 24.29
C ALA A 31 33.32 -13.73 24.53
N CYS A 32 33.10 -12.42 24.52
CA CYS A 32 34.14 -11.39 24.64
C CYS A 32 33.90 -10.47 25.85
N PRO A 33 34.61 -10.66 26.97
CA PRO A 33 34.41 -9.87 28.18
C PRO A 33 34.75 -8.39 27.99
N GLU A 34 35.74 -8.06 27.14
CA GLU A 34 36.11 -6.66 26.86
C GLU A 34 34.97 -5.89 26.18
N CYS A 35 34.33 -6.46 25.16
CA CYS A 35 33.17 -5.85 24.52
C CYS A 35 31.97 -5.76 25.48
N ALA A 36 31.80 -6.74 26.38
CA ALA A 36 30.75 -6.69 27.40
C ALA A 36 30.97 -5.57 28.42
N THR A 37 32.20 -5.37 28.89
CA THR A 37 32.56 -4.26 29.79
C THR A 37 32.32 -2.91 29.12
N ARG A 38 32.77 -2.72 27.87
CA ARG A 38 32.53 -1.47 27.12
C ARG A 38 31.05 -1.16 26.94
N LEU A 39 30.22 -2.19 26.71
CA LEU A 39 28.77 -2.02 26.63
C LEU A 39 28.15 -1.61 27.97
N ASP A 40 28.64 -2.15 29.08
CA ASP A 40 28.16 -1.83 30.42
C ASP A 40 28.54 -0.40 30.84
N GLU A 41 29.74 0.05 30.49
CA GLU A 41 30.18 1.45 30.65
C GLU A 41 29.26 2.41 29.89
N LEU A 42 28.93 2.11 28.62
CA LEU A 42 28.00 2.90 27.82
C LEU A 42 26.60 2.93 28.44
N ARG A 43 26.08 1.78 28.90
CA ARG A 43 24.77 1.70 29.57
C ARG A 43 24.72 2.53 30.84
N THR A 44 25.80 2.53 31.61
CA THR A 44 25.93 3.34 32.82
C THR A 44 25.88 4.84 32.49
N LEU A 45 26.62 5.26 31.47
CA LEU A 45 26.61 6.65 31.01
C LEU A 45 25.21 7.09 30.56
N PHE A 46 24.52 6.28 29.75
CA PHE A 46 23.16 6.61 29.32
C PHE A 46 22.16 6.64 30.49
N ALA A 47 22.29 5.74 31.48
CA ALA A 47 21.47 5.78 32.68
C ALA A 47 21.70 7.07 33.50
N GLU A 48 22.93 7.58 33.56
CA GLU A 48 23.23 8.88 34.18
C GLU A 48 22.61 10.04 33.39
N LEU A 49 22.68 10.02 32.07
CA LEU A 49 22.04 11.03 31.22
C LEU A 49 20.51 11.03 31.36
N ASP A 50 19.90 9.85 31.41
CA ASP A 50 18.45 9.69 31.60
C ASP A 50 18.00 10.14 33.00
N SER A 51 18.93 10.20 33.98
CA SER A 51 18.65 10.71 35.32
C SER A 51 18.64 12.23 35.43
N LEU A 52 19.04 12.94 34.36
CA LEU A 52 19.03 14.40 34.34
C LEU A 52 17.60 14.93 34.47
N PRO A 53 17.41 16.05 35.19
CA PRO A 53 16.09 16.63 35.35
C PRO A 53 15.54 17.12 34.00
N ASP A 54 14.29 16.77 33.70
CA ASP A 54 13.57 17.33 32.57
C ASP A 54 13.47 18.85 32.70
N LEU A 55 14.07 19.57 31.75
CA LEU A 55 14.04 21.02 31.71
C LEU A 55 12.84 21.47 30.87
N ALA A 56 11.78 21.91 31.54
CA ALA A 56 10.68 22.56 30.84
C ALA A 56 11.18 23.89 30.21
N PRO A 57 10.81 24.20 28.97
CA PRO A 57 11.12 25.49 28.38
C PRO A 57 10.44 26.61 29.18
N ASP A 58 11.17 27.71 29.41
CA ASP A 58 10.68 28.89 30.15
C ASP A 58 9.59 29.68 29.38
N VAL A 59 9.45 29.38 28.08
CA VAL A 59 8.50 30.04 27.18
C VAL A 59 7.62 29.00 26.50
N ASP A 60 6.33 29.29 26.44
CA ASP A 60 5.38 28.50 25.65
C ASP A 60 5.60 28.73 24.15
N PHE A 61 6.18 27.74 23.48
CA PHE A 61 6.39 27.76 22.03
C PHE A 61 5.16 27.34 21.22
N ALA A 62 4.13 26.77 21.86
CA ALA A 62 2.96 26.25 21.15
C ALA A 62 2.28 27.29 20.26
N PRO A 63 2.05 28.56 20.68
CA PRO A 63 1.43 29.57 19.83
C PRO A 63 2.26 29.88 18.56
N ALA A 64 3.59 29.95 18.71
CA ALA A 64 4.49 30.24 17.59
C ALA A 64 4.54 29.08 16.60
N ILE A 65 4.53 27.84 17.09
CA ILE A 65 4.52 26.62 16.27
C ILE A 65 3.20 26.49 15.53
N VAL A 66 2.06 26.61 16.23
CA VAL A 66 0.72 26.53 15.63
C VAL A 66 0.55 27.58 14.55
N THR A 67 1.04 28.81 14.79
CA THR A 67 0.99 29.87 13.79
C THR A 67 1.80 29.52 12.53
N ARG A 68 3.00 28.96 12.67
CA ARG A 68 3.80 28.53 11.49
C ARG A 68 3.19 27.34 10.76
N LEU A 69 2.60 26.38 11.48
CA LEU A 69 1.94 25.22 10.87
C LEU A 69 0.66 25.63 10.12
N GLY A 70 -0.06 26.63 10.63
CA GLY A 70 -1.25 27.20 9.97
C GLY A 70 -0.95 27.97 8.68
N GLN A 71 0.30 28.42 8.49
CA GLN A 71 0.77 29.07 7.25
C GLN A 71 1.06 28.03 6.16
N SER A 72 0.10 27.16 5.86
CA SER A 72 0.19 26.30 4.67
C SER A 72 0.33 27.20 3.45
N ALA A 73 1.44 27.04 2.72
CA ALA A 73 1.71 27.82 1.52
C ALA A 73 0.52 27.68 0.55
N PRO A 74 0.01 28.79 -0.02
CA PRO A 74 -1.10 28.72 -0.95
C PRO A 74 -0.72 27.82 -2.14
N ILE A 75 -1.64 26.92 -2.53
CA ILE A 75 -1.41 26.05 -3.69
C ILE A 75 -1.11 26.94 -4.91
N PRO A 76 0.02 26.72 -5.61
CA PRO A 76 0.39 27.57 -6.72
C PRO A 76 -0.69 27.52 -7.81
N ARG A 77 -1.07 28.70 -8.33
CA ARG A 77 -2.08 28.87 -9.39
C ARG A 77 -1.98 27.86 -10.55
N PRO A 78 -0.80 27.52 -11.10
CA PRO A 78 -0.72 26.54 -12.19
C PRO A 78 -1.21 25.14 -11.79
N VAL A 79 -0.98 24.70 -10.55
CA VAL A 79 -1.45 23.40 -10.05
C VAL A 79 -2.97 23.37 -9.98
N ARG A 80 -3.60 24.47 -9.55
CA ARG A 80 -5.06 24.60 -9.51
C ARG A 80 -5.69 24.55 -10.92
N TRP A 81 -5.06 25.18 -11.91
CA TRP A 81 -5.51 25.10 -13.30
C TRP A 81 -5.31 23.70 -13.89
N LEU A 82 -4.21 23.04 -13.56
CA LEU A 82 -3.95 21.68 -14.00
C LEU A 82 -4.96 20.68 -13.41
N THR A 83 -5.39 20.85 -12.16
CA THR A 83 -6.45 20.00 -11.58
C THR A 83 -7.80 20.21 -12.27
N LEU A 84 -8.15 21.47 -12.60
CA LEU A 84 -9.38 21.78 -13.33
C LEU A 84 -9.34 21.19 -14.75
N ALA A 85 -8.22 21.34 -15.44
CA ALA A 85 -8.03 20.79 -16.77
C ALA A 85 -8.12 19.25 -16.78
N GLN A 86 -7.58 18.57 -15.76
CA GLN A 86 -7.71 17.13 -15.61
C GLN A 86 -9.16 16.68 -15.39
N SER A 87 -9.92 17.37 -14.54
CA SER A 87 -11.35 17.05 -14.34
C SER A 87 -12.16 17.23 -15.62
N ILE A 88 -11.92 18.32 -16.36
CA ILE A 88 -12.57 18.55 -17.66
C ILE A 88 -12.18 17.46 -18.67
N GLY A 89 -10.91 17.10 -18.73
CA GLY A 89 -10.41 16.03 -19.60
C GLY A 89 -11.04 14.67 -19.30
N ALA A 90 -11.19 14.31 -18.02
CA ALA A 90 -11.83 13.06 -17.62
C ALA A 90 -13.31 13.00 -18.01
N ILE A 91 -14.05 14.10 -17.83
CA ILE A 91 -15.46 14.20 -18.25
C ILE A 91 -15.58 14.06 -19.76
N LEU A 92 -14.76 14.78 -20.53
CA LEU A 92 -14.76 14.70 -21.99
C LEU A 92 -14.41 13.29 -22.49
N ALA A 93 -13.41 12.64 -21.88
CA ALA A 93 -13.05 11.28 -22.20
C ALA A 93 -14.19 10.30 -21.92
N GLY A 94 -14.91 10.46 -20.80
CA GLY A 94 -16.08 9.65 -20.48
C GLY A 94 -17.23 9.83 -21.49
N ILE A 95 -17.51 11.08 -21.89
CA ILE A 95 -18.52 11.38 -22.92
C ILE A 95 -18.12 10.77 -24.27
N LEU A 96 -16.85 10.90 -24.67
CA LEU A 96 -16.36 10.36 -25.93
C LEU A 96 -16.31 8.82 -25.93
N ALA A 97 -16.09 8.19 -24.77
CA ALA A 97 -16.11 6.74 -24.61
C ALA A 97 -17.53 6.16 -24.50
N TRP A 98 -18.56 6.99 -24.28
CA TRP A 98 -19.96 6.57 -24.14
C TRP A 98 -20.49 5.63 -25.25
N PRO A 99 -20.28 5.89 -26.56
CA PRO A 99 -20.74 4.96 -27.61
C PRO A 99 -20.07 3.58 -27.53
N LEU A 100 -18.83 3.49 -27.03
CA LEU A 100 -18.14 2.22 -26.82
C LEU A 100 -18.79 1.44 -25.66
N VAL A 101 -19.18 2.15 -24.60
CA VAL A 101 -19.92 1.58 -23.47
C VAL A 101 -21.26 1.00 -23.95
N GLU A 102 -22.01 1.72 -24.79
CA GLU A 102 -23.24 1.20 -25.38
C GLU A 102 -22.99 -0.03 -26.25
N THR A 103 -21.93 -0.04 -27.05
CA THR A 103 -21.56 -1.19 -27.90
C THR A 103 -21.20 -2.43 -27.08
N ILE A 104 -20.63 -2.26 -25.89
CA ILE A 104 -20.26 -3.34 -24.98
C ILE A 104 -21.47 -3.80 -24.14
N ILE A 105 -22.35 -2.89 -23.72
CA ILE A 105 -23.49 -3.20 -22.84
C ILE A 105 -24.71 -3.72 -23.62
N GLN A 106 -25.01 -3.19 -24.82
CA GLN A 106 -26.14 -3.66 -25.64
C GLN A 106 -26.15 -5.17 -25.94
N PRO A 107 -25.01 -5.86 -26.17
CA PRO A 107 -25.01 -7.31 -26.34
C PRO A 107 -25.21 -8.07 -25.02
N LEU A 108 -25.14 -7.43 -23.84
CA LEU A 108 -25.67 -8.00 -22.59
C LEU A 108 -27.20 -7.95 -22.64
N LYS A 109 -27.79 -8.81 -23.47
CA LYS A 109 -29.14 -9.32 -23.25
C LYS A 109 -29.10 -10.12 -21.95
N LEU A 110 -29.26 -9.42 -20.83
CA LEU A 110 -29.50 -10.06 -19.55
C LEU A 110 -30.81 -10.85 -19.74
N PRO A 111 -30.77 -12.19 -19.71
CA PRO A 111 -31.98 -12.98 -19.87
C PRO A 111 -32.96 -12.55 -18.78
N SER A 112 -34.22 -12.40 -19.16
CA SER A 112 -35.27 -12.11 -18.19
C SER A 112 -35.31 -13.21 -17.13
N LEU A 113 -35.82 -12.89 -15.94
CA LEU A 113 -35.92 -13.86 -14.85
C LEU A 113 -36.72 -15.12 -15.28
N ALA A 114 -37.69 -14.94 -16.17
CA ALA A 114 -38.44 -16.03 -16.79
C ALA A 114 -37.58 -16.91 -17.72
N GLU A 115 -36.71 -16.32 -18.54
CA GLU A 115 -35.78 -17.07 -19.42
C GLU A 115 -34.70 -17.79 -18.62
N ILE A 116 -34.22 -17.19 -17.53
CA ILE A 116 -33.28 -17.82 -16.59
C ILE A 116 -33.92 -19.03 -15.94
N LEU A 117 -35.13 -18.87 -15.38
CA LEU A 117 -35.83 -19.98 -14.73
C LEU A 117 -36.22 -21.07 -15.72
N ALA A 118 -36.69 -20.70 -16.92
CA ALA A 118 -37.01 -21.66 -17.98
C ALA A 118 -35.76 -22.45 -18.42
N GLY A 119 -34.65 -21.76 -18.66
CA GLY A 119 -33.37 -22.38 -19.03
C GLY A 119 -32.77 -23.23 -17.90
N ALA A 120 -32.89 -22.81 -16.64
CA ALA A 120 -32.45 -23.58 -15.48
C ALA A 120 -33.30 -24.84 -15.29
N THR A 121 -34.61 -24.74 -15.49
CA THR A 121 -35.51 -25.90 -15.37
C THR A 121 -35.27 -26.90 -16.50
N SER A 122 -35.10 -26.43 -17.74
CA SER A 122 -34.83 -27.30 -18.89
C SER A 122 -33.45 -27.96 -18.81
N SER A 123 -32.42 -27.19 -18.41
CA SER A 123 -31.06 -27.72 -18.24
C SER A 123 -30.95 -28.68 -17.06
N TRP A 124 -31.66 -28.44 -15.96
CA TRP A 124 -31.72 -29.37 -14.83
C TRP A 124 -32.42 -30.67 -15.21
N LEU A 125 -33.56 -30.59 -15.90
CA LEU A 125 -34.27 -31.79 -16.38
C LEU A 125 -33.38 -32.62 -17.32
N GLN A 126 -32.71 -31.98 -18.30
CA GLN A 126 -31.80 -32.66 -19.21
C GLN A 126 -30.57 -33.22 -18.49
N ALA A 127 -29.91 -32.45 -17.62
CA ALA A 127 -28.75 -32.92 -16.87
C ALA A 127 -29.10 -34.09 -15.92
N SER A 128 -30.30 -34.07 -15.32
CA SER A 128 -30.79 -35.18 -14.50
C SER A 128 -31.13 -36.42 -15.31
N ALA A 129 -31.57 -36.25 -16.56
CA ALA A 129 -31.87 -37.35 -17.48
C ALA A 129 -30.60 -37.96 -18.09
N ASP A 130 -29.57 -37.15 -18.33
CA ASP A 130 -28.29 -37.54 -18.95
C ASP A 130 -27.18 -37.85 -17.94
N LEU A 131 -27.49 -37.90 -16.63
CA LEU A 131 -26.54 -38.18 -15.56
C LEU A 131 -26.08 -39.66 -15.59
N ARG A 132 -25.17 -39.96 -16.51
CA ARG A 132 -24.18 -41.03 -16.40
C ARG A 132 -22.86 -40.37 -16.01
N LEU A 133 -22.17 -40.93 -15.02
CA LEU A 133 -20.85 -40.47 -14.59
C LEU A 133 -19.77 -41.23 -15.37
N PRO A 134 -19.15 -40.62 -16.39
CA PRO A 134 -17.78 -40.96 -16.74
C PRO A 134 -16.88 -39.74 -16.59
N GLU A 135 -15.70 -39.98 -16.04
CA GLU A 135 -14.60 -39.03 -16.13
C GLU A 135 -14.26 -38.80 -17.60
N LEU A 136 -13.88 -37.57 -17.97
CA LEU A 136 -12.58 -37.31 -18.59
C LEU A 136 -12.43 -35.87 -19.08
N THR A 137 -11.20 -35.42 -18.88
CA THR A 137 -10.54 -34.19 -19.32
C THR A 137 -10.41 -34.08 -20.84
N PHE A 138 -10.56 -32.87 -21.37
CA PHE A 138 -10.15 -32.51 -22.72
C PHE A 138 -9.45 -31.15 -22.76
N GLN A 139 -8.36 -31.09 -23.52
CA GLN A 139 -7.54 -29.89 -23.70
C GLN A 139 -7.29 -29.67 -25.19
N SER A 140 -7.60 -28.46 -25.67
CA SER A 140 -7.34 -28.02 -27.04
C SER A 140 -6.22 -26.95 -27.04
N PRO A 141 -5.33 -26.91 -28.05
CA PRO A 141 -4.36 -25.84 -28.15
C PRO A 141 -4.87 -24.75 -29.09
N THR A 142 -4.98 -23.52 -28.59
CA THR A 142 -5.13 -22.32 -29.42
C THR A 142 -4.21 -21.21 -28.90
N LEU A 143 -3.51 -20.54 -29.82
CA LEU A 143 -2.69 -19.36 -29.52
C LEU A 143 -3.62 -18.15 -29.30
N GLY A 144 -3.58 -17.46 -28.15
CA GLY A 144 -4.47 -16.33 -27.90
C GLY A 144 -3.92 -15.31 -26.91
N LEU A 145 -3.60 -14.09 -27.37
CA LEU A 145 -3.50 -12.94 -26.47
C LEU A 145 -4.93 -12.60 -26.01
N ASP A 146 -5.29 -13.10 -24.83
CA ASP A 146 -6.57 -12.89 -24.14
C ASP A 146 -6.73 -11.42 -23.74
N LEU A 147 -7.54 -10.65 -24.47
CA LEU A 147 -8.06 -9.35 -23.99
C LEU A 147 -9.17 -9.52 -22.92
N THR A 148 -9.61 -10.76 -22.73
CA THR A 148 -10.37 -11.28 -21.60
C THR A 148 -9.50 -11.59 -20.38
N SER A 149 -8.18 -11.51 -20.49
CA SER A 149 -7.33 -11.90 -19.37
C SER A 149 -7.59 -10.95 -18.21
N THR A 150 -8.02 -11.55 -17.11
CA THR A 150 -8.08 -10.88 -15.82
C THR A 150 -6.75 -10.21 -15.53
N SER A 151 -5.61 -10.77 -15.96
CA SER A 151 -4.31 -10.13 -15.77
C SER A 151 -4.13 -8.82 -16.53
N LEU A 152 -4.64 -8.67 -17.76
CA LEU A 152 -4.55 -7.45 -18.54
C LEU A 152 -5.56 -6.40 -18.07
N THR A 153 -6.77 -6.83 -17.69
CA THR A 153 -7.76 -5.94 -17.06
C THR A 153 -7.32 -5.51 -15.66
N ILE A 154 -6.77 -6.42 -14.83
CA ILE A 154 -6.15 -6.11 -13.54
C ILE A 154 -4.94 -5.20 -13.74
N ALA A 155 -4.13 -5.37 -14.78
CA ALA A 155 -3.01 -4.47 -15.06
C ALA A 155 -3.51 -3.05 -15.37
N ILE A 156 -4.54 -2.90 -16.20
CA ILE A 156 -5.11 -1.59 -16.55
C ILE A 156 -5.80 -0.95 -15.33
N VAL A 157 -6.59 -1.73 -14.58
CA VAL A 157 -7.28 -1.27 -13.37
C VAL A 157 -6.28 -0.90 -12.28
N SER A 158 -5.25 -1.70 -12.05
CA SER A 158 -4.22 -1.42 -11.04
C SER A 158 -3.42 -0.17 -11.39
N VAL A 159 -3.05 0.05 -12.66
CA VAL A 159 -2.41 1.30 -13.10
C VAL A 159 -3.33 2.50 -12.89
N SER A 160 -4.62 2.37 -13.18
CA SER A 160 -5.61 3.45 -13.01
C SER A 160 -5.85 3.77 -11.52
N VAL A 161 -5.95 2.74 -10.67
CA VAL A 161 -6.10 2.90 -9.22
C VAL A 161 -4.84 3.47 -8.60
N LEU A 162 -3.66 3.02 -9.01
CA LEU A 162 -2.38 3.54 -8.53
C LEU A 162 -2.23 5.03 -8.87
N TRP A 163 -2.63 5.42 -10.08
CA TRP A 163 -2.62 6.81 -10.53
C TRP A 163 -3.58 7.69 -9.69
N LEU A 164 -4.80 7.21 -9.41
CA LEU A 164 -5.76 7.90 -8.55
C LEU A 164 -5.31 7.97 -7.08
N ALA A 165 -4.75 6.88 -6.55
CA ALA A 165 -4.25 6.82 -5.18
C ALA A 165 -3.05 7.74 -4.98
N ALA A 166 -2.11 7.78 -5.92
CA ALA A 166 -0.96 8.68 -5.89
C ALA A 166 -1.40 10.15 -5.91
N ASN A 167 -2.35 10.51 -6.80
CA ASN A 167 -2.92 11.85 -6.84
C ASN A 167 -3.71 12.19 -5.56
N GLY A 168 -4.46 11.23 -5.02
CA GLY A 168 -5.15 11.37 -3.74
C GLY A 168 -4.17 11.65 -2.59
N LEU A 169 -3.07 10.90 -2.51
CA LEU A 169 -2.05 11.06 -1.47
C LEU A 169 -1.31 12.41 -1.55
N LEU A 170 -1.18 12.97 -2.75
CA LEU A 170 -0.63 14.31 -2.98
C LEU A 170 -1.60 15.42 -2.56
N LEU A 171 -2.90 15.17 -2.59
CA LEU A 171 -3.94 16.13 -2.25
C LEU A 171 -4.40 16.04 -0.78
N ILE A 172 -4.01 15.01 -0.04
CA ILE A 172 -4.29 14.92 1.40
C ILE A 172 -3.44 15.98 2.14
N PRO A 173 -4.06 16.95 2.82
CA PRO A 173 -3.33 17.91 3.64
C PRO A 173 -2.56 17.17 4.74
N ARG A 174 -1.28 17.55 4.92
CA ARG A 174 -0.34 16.90 5.84
C ARG A 174 -0.82 16.82 7.30
N SER A 175 -1.81 17.61 7.69
CA SER A 175 -2.38 17.63 9.05
C SER A 175 -3.16 16.37 9.45
N ARG A 176 -3.47 15.45 8.54
CA ARG A 176 -4.17 14.18 8.84
C ARG A 176 -3.27 12.95 9.02
N ARG A 177 -1.94 13.07 8.90
CA ARG A 177 -1.02 11.91 8.93
C ARG A 177 -0.46 11.57 10.32
N THR A 178 -0.89 12.30 11.36
CA THR A 178 -0.42 12.16 12.76
C THR A 178 -1.58 12.12 13.76
N SER A 179 -2.54 11.23 13.54
CA SER A 179 -3.54 10.84 14.54
C SER A 179 -3.76 9.34 14.48
#